data_AF-A0A2G4FUB0-F1
#
_entry.id   AF-A0A2G4FUB0-F1
#
_cell.length_a   1.000
_cell.length_b   1.000
_cell.length_c   1.000
_cell.angle_alpha   90.00
_cell.angle_beta   90.00
_cell.angle_gamma   90.00
#
_symmetry.space_group_name_H-M   'P 1'
#
loop_
_entity.id
_entity.type
_entity.pdbx_description
1 polymer ?
#
loop_
_entity_poly.entity_id
_entity_poly.type
_entity_poly.pdbx_seq_one_letter_code
_entity_poly.pdbx_strand_id
1 'polypeptide(L)'
;MGGPLYDMPADRLNVSTRLMGEHPRMGSYFWGLGSQMVRRQDGVPAGTVYTLPTAGDALVQLEAGTAALAIGARRLDVALSINNALKTRYRDYLSR
;
A
#
# COMPACT_ATOMS: atom_id res chain seq x y z
N MET A 1 8.30 15.88 30.77
CA MET A 1 9.15 15.65 29.59
C MET A 1 8.46 14.60 28.73
N GLY A 2 7.80 15.01 27.65
CA GLY A 2 7.12 14.10 26.73
C GLY A 2 8.07 13.70 25.61
N GLY A 3 8.69 12.53 25.72
CA GLY A 3 9.48 11.95 24.63
C GLY A 3 8.55 11.40 23.53
N PRO A 4 9.04 11.24 22.29
CA PRO A 4 8.27 10.62 21.22
C PRO A 4 7.78 9.24 21.66
N LEU A 5 6.49 8.96 21.39
CA LEU A 5 5.84 7.70 21.75
C LEU A 5 6.62 6.52 21.17
N TYR A 6 6.92 5.55 22.02
CA TYR A 6 7.50 4.27 21.60
C TYR A 6 6.63 3.64 20.51
N ASP A 7 7.26 3.05 19.49
CA ASP A 7 6.60 2.51 18.28
C ASP A 7 5.94 3.54 17.33
N MET A 8 6.12 4.85 17.49
CA MET A 8 5.55 5.79 16.52
C MET A 8 6.26 5.64 15.16
N PRO A 9 5.55 5.28 14.07
CA PRO A 9 6.18 5.05 12.79
C PRO A 9 6.80 6.37 12.31
N ALA A 10 8.09 6.32 12.00
CA ALA A 10 8.79 7.42 11.34
C ALA A 10 8.01 7.77 10.07
N ASP A 11 7.52 9.00 10.01
CA ASP A 11 6.82 9.67 8.90
C ASP A 11 6.34 8.73 7.77
N ARG A 12 5.03 8.51 7.69
CA ARG A 12 4.40 7.73 6.61
C ARG A 12 3.87 8.65 5.53
N LEU A 13 4.22 8.37 4.27
CA LEU A 13 3.66 9.04 3.10
C LEU A 13 2.94 8.02 2.24
N ASN A 14 1.67 8.28 1.94
CA ASN A 14 0.88 7.50 0.99
C ASN A 14 0.55 8.37 -0.21
N VAL A 15 0.92 7.91 -1.41
CA VAL A 15 0.59 8.57 -2.68
C VAL A 15 -0.13 7.55 -3.55
N SER A 16 -1.29 7.92 -4.07
CA SER A 16 -2.07 7.07 -4.97
C SER A 16 -2.64 7.87 -6.12
N THR A 17 -2.56 7.30 -7.31
CA THR A 17 -3.19 7.83 -8.51
C THR A 17 -4.11 6.76 -9.09
N ARG A 18 -5.31 7.17 -9.52
CA ARG A 18 -6.27 6.30 -10.20
C ARG A 18 -6.72 6.93 -11.50
N LEU A 19 -6.63 6.16 -12.57
CA LEU A 19 -7.14 6.48 -13.89
C LEU A 19 -8.44 5.71 -14.09
N MET A 20 -9.48 6.41 -14.55
CA MET A 20 -10.80 5.83 -14.82
C MET A 20 -11.19 6.12 -16.26
N GLY A 21 -11.96 5.22 -16.86
CA GLY A 21 -12.51 5.40 -18.20
C GLY A 21 -13.74 4.56 -18.44
N GLU A 22 -14.34 4.72 -19.62
CA GLU A 22 -15.50 3.96 -20.05
C GLU A 22 -15.18 3.21 -21.35
N HIS A 23 -15.69 1.99 -21.46
CA HIS A 23 -15.54 1.16 -22.65
C HIS A 23 -16.87 0.45 -22.98
N PRO A 24 -17.35 0.49 -24.24
CA PRO A 24 -18.68 -0.01 -24.60
C PRO A 24 -18.98 -1.47 -24.23
N ARG A 25 -17.95 -2.34 -24.16
CA ARG A 25 -18.11 -3.76 -23.80
C ARG A 25 -17.70 -4.11 -22.37
N MET A 26 -16.94 -3.23 -21.72
CA MET A 26 -16.39 -3.47 -20.38
C MET A 26 -16.95 -2.49 -19.35
N GLY A 27 -17.95 -1.68 -19.71
CA GLY A 27 -18.47 -0.62 -18.86
C GLY A 27 -17.37 0.33 -18.38
N SER A 28 -17.47 0.81 -17.14
CA SER A 28 -16.42 1.62 -16.54
C SER A 28 -15.24 0.76 -16.13
N TYR A 29 -14.02 1.21 -16.40
CA TYR A 29 -12.79 0.55 -15.95
C TYR A 29 -11.91 1.52 -15.18
N PHE A 30 -11.01 0.96 -14.36
CA PHE A 30 -10.00 1.74 -13.67
C PHE A 30 -8.66 1.00 -13.59
N TRP A 31 -7.60 1.80 -13.45
CA TRP A 31 -6.25 1.37 -13.15
C TRP A 31 -5.69 2.30 -12.07
N GLY A 32 -5.05 1.74 -11.05
CA GLY A 32 -4.48 2.51 -9.96
C GLY A 32 -3.07 2.07 -9.64
N LEU A 33 -2.26 3.06 -9.27
CA LEU A 33 -0.90 2.90 -8.77
C LEU A 33 -0.81 3.63 -7.44
N GLY A 34 -0.45 2.90 -6.40
CA GLY A 34 -0.19 3.41 -5.07
C GLY A 34 1.26 3.16 -4.65
N SER A 35 1.78 4.04 -3.80
CA SER A 35 3.03 3.85 -3.09
C SER A 35 2.87 4.28 -1.65
N GLN A 36 3.28 3.41 -0.73
CA GLN A 36 3.42 3.69 0.68
C GLN A 36 4.91 3.75 1.00
N MET A 37 5.36 4.86 1.57
CA MET A 37 6.74 5.05 2.00
C MET A 37 6.78 5.25 3.50
N VAL A 38 7.68 4.54 4.16
CA VAL A 38 7.94 4.66 5.59
C VAL A 38 9.39 5.08 5.76
N ARG A 39 9.60 6.15 6.51
CA ARG A 39 10.96 6.63 6.79
C ARG A 39 11.68 5.63 7.71
N ARG A 40 13.01 5.62 7.62
CA ARG A 40 13.88 4.89 8.54
C ARG A 40 13.56 5.22 10.00
N GLN A 41 13.45 4.20 10.84
CA GLN A 41 13.16 4.36 12.26
C GLN A 41 14.47 4.43 13.05
N ASP A 42 14.80 5.62 13.54
CA ASP A 42 16.05 5.91 14.25
C ASP A 42 15.86 6.01 15.78
N GLY A 43 14.61 5.98 16.28
CA GLY A 43 14.30 6.09 17.70
C GLY A 43 13.99 4.74 18.35
N VAL A 44 14.92 4.19 19.13
CA VAL A 44 14.60 3.16 20.15
C VAL A 44 15.31 3.48 21.47
N PRO A 45 14.74 3.04 22.61
CA PRO A 45 15.34 3.24 23.92
C PRO A 45 16.69 2.51 24.04
N ALA A 46 17.64 3.12 24.76
CA ALA A 46 18.85 2.40 25.17
C ALA A 46 18.45 1.19 26.04
N GLY A 47 18.88 -0.02 25.65
CA GLY A 47 18.64 -1.26 26.39
C GLY A 47 17.58 -2.21 25.82
N THR A 48 16.94 -1.89 24.69
CA THR A 48 16.07 -2.86 23.98
C THR A 48 16.86 -3.82 23.09
N VAL A 49 16.41 -5.08 23.02
CA VAL A 49 16.98 -6.16 22.17
C VAL A 49 16.71 -5.94 20.67
N TYR A 50 15.96 -4.90 20.31
CA TYR A 50 15.69 -4.57 18.92
C TYR A 50 16.96 -4.04 18.23
N THR A 51 17.41 -4.76 17.21
CA THR A 51 18.54 -4.36 16.38
C THR A 51 18.23 -3.08 15.60
N LEU A 52 18.90 -1.99 15.98
CA LEU A 52 18.93 -0.70 15.30
C LEU A 52 19.83 -0.71 14.05
N PRO A 53 19.53 0.06 12.98
CA PRO A 53 18.28 0.76 12.66
C PRO A 53 17.39 -0.04 11.69
N THR A 54 16.07 0.12 11.80
CA THR A 54 15.12 -0.44 10.83
C THR A 54 15.12 0.41 9.58
N ALA A 55 15.63 -0.15 8.47
CA ALA A 55 15.63 0.52 7.17
C ALA A 55 14.21 0.96 6.79
N GLY A 56 14.08 2.18 6.25
CA GLY A 56 12.82 2.62 5.65
C GLY A 56 12.46 1.75 4.46
N ASP A 57 11.17 1.72 4.13
CA ASP A 57 10.64 0.89 3.06
C ASP A 57 9.69 1.68 2.15
N ALA A 58 9.55 1.16 0.93
CA ALA A 58 8.57 1.63 -0.03
C ALA A 58 7.84 0.43 -0.61
N LEU A 59 6.51 0.43 -0.49
CA LEU A 59 5.62 -0.61 -0.96
C LEU A 59 4.81 -0.07 -2.13
N VAL A 60 4.88 -0.76 -3.26
CA VAL A 60 4.07 -0.44 -4.43
C VAL A 60 2.78 -1.26 -4.39
N GLN A 61 1.66 -0.59 -4.68
CA GLN A 61 0.33 -1.16 -4.77
C GLN A 61 -0.18 -0.95 -6.18
N LEU A 62 -0.76 -2.00 -6.76
CA LEU A 62 -1.40 -1.94 -8.08
C LEU A 62 -2.85 -2.37 -7.92
N GLU A 63 -3.74 -1.67 -8.60
CA GLU A 63 -5.14 -2.07 -8.66
C GLU A 63 -5.67 -1.87 -10.08
N ALA A 64 -6.61 -2.73 -10.46
CA ALA A 64 -7.31 -2.61 -11.73
C ALA A 64 -8.69 -3.22 -11.59
N GLY A 65 -9.65 -2.72 -12.36
CA GLY A 65 -10.97 -3.32 -12.38
C GLY A 65 -11.86 -2.78 -13.47
N THR A 66 -13.00 -3.44 -13.60
CA THR A 66 -14.07 -3.16 -14.55
C THR A 66 -15.39 -3.41 -13.86
N ALA A 67 -16.36 -2.53 -14.10
CA ALA A 67 -17.73 -2.73 -13.69
C ALA A 67 -18.61 -2.95 -14.93
N ALA A 68 -19.61 -3.81 -14.79
CA ALA A 68 -20.51 -4.21 -15.87
C ALA A 68 -19.83 -4.87 -17.08
N LEU A 69 -18.78 -5.68 -16.84
CA LEU A 69 -18.21 -6.55 -17.84
C LEU A 69 -19.30 -7.51 -18.37
N ALA A 70 -19.61 -7.40 -19.66
CA ALA A 70 -20.65 -8.21 -20.27
C ALA A 70 -20.11 -9.61 -20.62
N ILE A 71 -20.59 -10.64 -19.90
CA ILE A 71 -20.28 -12.04 -20.16
C ILE A 71 -21.60 -12.79 -20.37
N GLY A 72 -21.95 -13.04 -21.63
CA GLY A 72 -23.24 -13.61 -22.02
C GLY A 72 -24.40 -12.69 -21.67
N ALA A 73 -25.42 -13.22 -20.99
CA ALA A 73 -26.58 -12.44 -20.51
C ALA A 73 -26.34 -11.79 -19.13
N ARG A 74 -25.11 -11.81 -18.61
CA ARG A 74 -24.78 -11.33 -17.25
C ARG A 74 -23.79 -10.18 -17.32
N ARG A 75 -23.88 -9.29 -16.32
CA ARG A 75 -22.92 -8.23 -16.05
C ARG A 75 -22.17 -8.59 -14.78
N LEU A 76 -20.84 -8.48 -14.83
CA LEU A 76 -19.95 -8.82 -13.74
C LEU A 76 -19.05 -7.64 -13.41
N ASP A 77 -18.79 -7.45 -12.12
CA ASP A 77 -17.80 -6.51 -11.62
C ASP A 77 -16.57 -7.30 -11.21
N VAL A 78 -15.41 -6.90 -11.73
CA VAL A 78 -14.15 -7.59 -11.50
C VAL A 78 -13.13 -6.56 -11.05
N ALA A 79 -12.48 -6.82 -9.92
CA ALA A 79 -11.38 -6.02 -9.41
C ALA A 79 -10.23 -6.92 -8.97
N LEU A 80 -9.02 -6.45 -9.23
CA LEU A 80 -7.76 -7.06 -8.83
C LEU A 80 -6.95 -6.03 -8.07
N SER A 81 -6.43 -6.42 -6.91
CA SER A 81 -5.50 -5.61 -6.12
C SER A 81 -4.26 -6.44 -5.79
N ILE A 82 -3.09 -5.87 -6.04
CA ILE A 82 -1.79 -6.45 -5.73
C ILE A 82 -1.11 -5.54 -4.71
N ASN A 83 -0.96 -6.05 -3.49
CA ASN A 83 -0.23 -5.37 -2.42
C ASN A 83 1.22 -5.81 -2.44
N ASN A 84 2.15 -4.88 -2.21
CA ASN A 84 3.59 -5.13 -2.31
C ASN A 84 3.96 -5.78 -3.65
N ALA A 85 3.57 -5.12 -4.75
CA ALA A 85 3.73 -5.62 -6.11
C ALA A 85 5.20 -5.94 -6.48
N LEU A 86 6.15 -5.27 -5.82
CA LEU A 86 7.59 -5.50 -6.01
C LEU A 86 8.18 -6.57 -5.08
N LYS A 87 7.35 -7.19 -4.22
CA LYS A 87 7.77 -8.18 -3.23
C LYS A 87 8.90 -7.65 -2.32
N THR A 88 8.86 -6.36 -2.00
CA THR A 88 9.79 -5.69 -1.09
C THR A 88 9.75 -6.40 0.26
N ARG A 89 10.92 -6.76 0.79
CA ARG A 89 11.04 -7.28 2.16
C ARG A 89 11.15 -6.09 3.10
N TYR A 90 10.28 -6.03 4.09
CA TYR A 90 10.27 -4.96 5.09
C TYR A 90 9.99 -5.55 6.48
N ARG A 91 10.25 -4.76 7.52
CA ARG A 91 10.04 -5.15 8.92
C ARG A 91 9.15 -4.09 9.56
N ASP A 92 7.89 -4.44 9.81
CA ASP A 92 6.94 -3.57 10.49
C ASP A 92 6.74 -4.04 11.93
N TYR A 93 7.02 -3.18 12.90
CA TYR A 93 6.85 -3.49 14.33
C TYR A 93 5.43 -3.19 14.84
N LEU A 94 4.58 -2.55 14.02
CA LEU A 94 3.19 -2.22 14.38
C LEU A 94 2.18 -3.26 13.88
N SER A 95 2.61 -4.25 13.11
CA SER A 95 1.79 -5.38 12.68
C SER A 95 1.79 -6.46 13.77
N ARG A 96 0.83 -6.43 14.69
CA ARG A 96 0.45 -7.57 15.54
C ARG A 96 -0.75 -8.29 14.97
#